data_AF-A0A2S5REG9-F1
#
_entry.id   AF-A0A2S5REG9-F1
#
_cell.length_a   1.000
_cell.length_b   1.000
_cell.length_c   1.000
_cell.angle_alpha   90.00
_cell.angle_beta   90.00
_cell.angle_gamma   90.00
#
_symmetry.space_group_name_H-M   'P 1'
#
loop_
_entity.id
_entity.type
_entity.pdbx_description
1 polymer ?
#
loop_
_entity_poly.entity_id
_entity_poly.type
_entity_poly.pdbx_seq_one_letter_code
_entity_poly.pdbx_strand_id
1 'polypeptide(L)'
;MEKYTCLQDVLDDLYETQEIDAGEKYWKEAIKKFATKEGLLSALAYYFELWDREERDRDYLRELLSLEGQKASWCFYYLFEALSALKDPSFIPQVMRYFPPEGDNRWPWTMEDIWTEMMLQTVADSDLGPTYMHWIMRSLHLLHPGARWAAKDLMSQMLFDTFYEIKPDKFPDLSIVDALPLGKRDLVLSLLDEKISSWKNILEQDEITLKNANFEPEINRAKKDVDSAKESLACYQYVRGQLLLLPKEVISIGHR
;
A
#
# COMPACT_ATOMS: atom_id res chain seq x y z
N MET A 1 33.08 13.52 1.95
CA MET A 1 31.60 13.63 2.03
C MET A 1 31.26 15.05 2.50
N GLU A 2 31.33 16.01 1.58
CA GLU A 2 31.04 17.44 1.82
C GLU A 2 29.99 17.98 0.83
N LYS A 3 29.30 17.11 0.06
CA LYS A 3 28.50 17.56 -1.09
C LYS A 3 27.17 18.21 -0.73
N TYR A 4 26.56 17.86 0.40
CA TYR A 4 25.21 18.30 0.76
C TYR A 4 25.15 18.83 2.20
N THR A 5 24.35 19.87 2.39
CA THR A 5 24.08 20.53 3.67
C THR A 5 22.62 20.36 4.11
N CYS A 6 21.70 20.16 3.16
CA CYS A 6 20.29 19.94 3.43
C CYS A 6 19.63 18.98 2.40
N LEU A 7 18.36 18.64 2.65
CA LEU A 7 17.57 17.79 1.74
C LEU A 7 17.45 18.41 0.34
N GLN A 8 17.30 19.74 0.23
CA GLN A 8 17.17 20.42 -1.06
C GLN A 8 18.42 20.20 -1.94
N ASP A 9 19.63 20.26 -1.38
CA ASP A 9 20.86 20.03 -2.14
C ASP A 9 20.90 18.62 -2.78
N VAL A 10 20.36 17.63 -2.08
CA VAL A 10 20.25 16.25 -2.59
C VAL A 10 19.23 16.17 -3.71
N LEU A 11 18.08 16.83 -3.53
CA LEU A 11 16.99 16.82 -4.50
C LEU A 11 17.33 17.59 -5.77
N ASP A 12 18.07 18.71 -5.66
CA ASP A 12 18.57 19.45 -6.82
C ASP A 12 19.55 18.61 -7.64
N ASP A 13 20.47 17.91 -6.98
CA ASP A 13 21.44 17.05 -7.65
C ASP A 13 20.78 15.79 -8.26
N LEU A 14 19.78 15.21 -7.58
CA LEU A 14 18.94 14.14 -8.12
C LEU A 14 18.11 14.65 -9.30
N TYR A 15 17.57 15.85 -9.23
CA TYR A 15 16.78 16.43 -10.31
C TYR A 15 17.66 16.81 -11.51
N GLU A 16 18.91 17.22 -11.31
CA GLU A 16 19.82 17.59 -12.40
C GLU A 16 20.58 16.40 -13.01
N THR A 17 20.61 15.24 -12.35
CA THR A 17 21.28 14.05 -12.90
C THR A 17 20.65 13.61 -14.23
N GLN A 18 21.50 13.26 -15.20
CA GLN A 18 21.07 12.63 -16.46
C GLN A 18 21.08 11.11 -16.37
N GLU A 19 21.72 10.55 -15.35
CA GLU A 19 21.79 9.11 -15.11
C GLU A 19 20.83 8.73 -13.98
N ILE A 20 19.66 8.26 -14.40
CA ILE A 20 18.54 7.93 -13.53
C ILE A 20 18.81 6.65 -12.70
N ASP A 21 19.56 5.68 -13.25
CA ASP A 21 19.80 4.36 -12.64
C ASP A 21 21.18 4.17 -11.96
N ALA A 22 22.14 5.08 -12.13
CA ALA A 22 23.52 4.86 -11.71
C ALA A 22 23.78 5.05 -10.20
N GLY A 23 22.76 5.40 -9.41
CA GLY A 23 22.95 5.92 -8.06
C GLY A 23 21.86 5.58 -7.04
N GLU A 24 21.01 4.59 -7.28
CA GLU A 24 19.83 4.29 -6.42
C GLU A 24 20.19 4.22 -4.93
N LYS A 25 21.19 3.42 -4.56
CA LYS A 25 21.66 3.32 -3.18
C LYS A 25 22.24 4.64 -2.65
N TYR A 26 22.91 5.42 -3.50
CA TYR A 26 23.47 6.70 -3.12
C TYR A 26 22.37 7.73 -2.78
N TRP A 27 21.36 7.85 -3.63
CA TRP A 27 20.23 8.77 -3.42
C TRP A 27 19.42 8.41 -2.18
N LYS A 28 19.13 7.13 -1.99
CA LYS A 28 18.45 6.63 -0.79
C LYS A 28 19.20 7.03 0.48
N GLU A 29 20.50 6.79 0.54
CA GLU A 29 21.30 7.13 1.73
C GLU A 29 21.47 8.64 1.92
N ALA A 30 21.62 9.40 0.84
CA ALA A 30 21.70 10.86 0.90
C ALA A 30 20.40 11.49 1.42
N ILE A 31 19.24 11.10 0.88
CA ILE A 31 17.93 11.59 1.35
C ILE A 31 17.71 11.21 2.81
N LYS A 32 17.93 9.93 3.17
CA LYS A 32 17.77 9.46 4.56
C LYS A 32 18.57 10.29 5.56
N LYS A 33 19.79 10.73 5.20
CA LYS A 33 20.65 11.53 6.07
C LYS A 33 20.06 12.89 6.43
N PHE A 34 19.31 13.52 5.52
CA PHE A 34 18.74 14.87 5.70
C PHE A 34 17.22 14.86 5.85
N ALA A 35 16.60 13.68 5.84
CA ALA A 35 15.15 13.52 5.93
C ALA A 35 14.61 14.00 7.27
N THR A 36 13.64 14.91 7.19
CA THR A 36 12.70 15.21 8.27
C THR A 36 11.31 14.89 7.75
N LYS A 37 10.37 14.53 8.63
CA LYS A 37 8.99 14.23 8.20
C LYS A 37 8.39 15.40 7.41
N GLU A 38 8.52 16.62 7.95
CA GLU A 38 8.00 17.84 7.34
C GLU A 38 8.70 18.12 6.00
N GLY A 39 10.03 17.95 5.93
CA GLY A 39 10.80 18.12 4.70
C GLY A 39 10.40 17.13 3.61
N LEU A 40 10.26 15.85 3.95
CA LEU A 40 9.83 14.81 3.02
C LEU A 40 8.40 15.07 2.52
N LEU A 41 7.46 15.37 3.41
CA LEU A 41 6.06 15.63 3.03
C LEU A 41 5.92 16.89 2.15
N SER A 42 6.69 17.94 2.44
CA SER A 42 6.71 19.17 1.62
C SER A 42 7.30 18.90 0.23
N ALA A 43 8.42 18.17 0.15
CA ALA A 43 9.05 17.83 -1.11
C ALA A 43 8.17 16.88 -1.95
N LEU A 44 7.54 15.89 -1.32
CA LEU A 44 6.58 14.98 -1.97
C LEU A 44 5.44 15.74 -2.62
N ALA A 45 4.86 16.72 -1.92
CA ALA A 45 3.80 17.57 -2.48
C ALA A 45 4.28 18.33 -3.72
N TYR A 46 5.46 18.95 -3.64
CA TYR A 46 6.04 19.71 -4.74
C TYR A 46 6.30 18.85 -5.99
N TYR A 47 7.01 17.74 -5.85
CA TYR A 47 7.34 16.88 -7.00
C TYR A 47 6.12 16.15 -7.56
N PHE A 48 5.15 15.80 -6.71
CA PHE A 48 3.88 15.28 -7.17
C PHE A 48 3.12 16.31 -8.01
N GLU A 49 3.04 17.57 -7.59
CA GLU A 49 2.37 18.62 -8.38
C GLU A 49 3.05 18.90 -9.72
N LEU A 50 4.38 18.81 -9.75
CA LEU A 50 5.15 18.97 -10.99
C LEU A 50 4.88 17.80 -11.94
N TRP A 51 4.97 16.56 -11.45
CA TRP A 51 4.66 15.37 -12.24
C TRP A 51 3.20 15.34 -12.70
N ASP A 52 2.25 15.62 -11.81
CA ASP A 52 0.81 15.65 -12.10
C ASP A 52 0.49 16.64 -13.22
N ARG A 53 1.07 17.85 -13.20
CA ARG A 53 0.94 18.84 -14.27
C ARG A 53 1.39 18.30 -15.62
N GLU A 54 2.58 17.70 -15.65
CA GLU A 54 3.15 17.14 -16.89
C GLU A 54 2.31 16.00 -17.46
N GLU A 55 1.72 15.15 -16.60
CA GLU A 55 0.77 14.13 -17.04
C GLU A 55 -0.54 14.72 -17.58
N ARG A 56 -1.04 15.83 -17.01
CA ARG A 56 -2.29 16.46 -17.53
C ARG A 56 -2.09 17.10 -18.89
N ASP A 57 -0.92 17.68 -19.11
CA ASP A 57 -0.55 18.40 -20.33
C ASP A 57 0.02 17.45 -21.40
N ARG A 58 0.10 16.15 -21.10
CA ARG A 58 0.65 15.13 -21.98
C ARG A 58 -0.25 14.92 -23.20
N ASP A 59 0.34 15.11 -24.38
CA ASP A 59 -0.23 14.61 -25.62
C ASP A 59 -0.17 13.07 -25.58
N TYR A 60 -1.34 12.41 -25.64
CA TYR A 60 -1.45 10.95 -25.61
C TYR A 60 -0.71 10.26 -26.77
N LEU A 61 -0.31 11.01 -27.81
CA LEU A 61 0.55 10.54 -28.90
C LEU A 61 2.05 10.50 -28.54
N ARG A 62 2.47 11.11 -27.42
CA ARG A 62 3.84 11.04 -26.90
C ARG A 62 3.94 9.94 -25.85
N GLU A 63 4.74 8.92 -26.15
CA GLU A 63 4.94 7.73 -25.30
C GLU A 63 5.68 8.01 -23.98
N LEU A 64 6.37 9.15 -23.86
CA LEU A 64 7.15 9.50 -22.68
C LEU A 64 6.80 10.89 -22.16
N LEU A 65 6.82 11.04 -20.82
CA LEU A 65 6.84 12.33 -20.14
C LEU A 65 8.01 13.19 -20.64
N SER A 66 7.88 14.51 -20.48
CA SER A 66 9.02 15.42 -20.65
C SER A 66 10.16 15.02 -19.70
N LEU A 67 11.37 15.51 -19.97
CA LEU A 67 12.50 15.28 -19.07
C LEU A 67 12.20 15.81 -17.66
N GLU A 68 11.47 16.92 -17.54
CA GLU A 68 11.06 17.49 -16.25
C GLU A 68 10.07 16.57 -15.52
N GLY A 69 9.08 16.03 -16.23
CA GLY A 69 8.12 15.07 -15.66
C GLY A 69 8.79 13.76 -15.22
N GLN A 70 9.77 13.27 -15.98
CA GLN A 70 10.58 12.10 -15.58
C GLN A 70 11.42 12.40 -14.33
N LYS A 71 12.11 13.53 -14.28
CA LYS A 71 12.90 13.92 -13.10
C LYS A 71 12.01 14.08 -11.86
N ALA A 72 10.83 14.67 -12.03
CA ALA A 72 9.85 14.82 -10.95
C ALA A 72 9.35 13.47 -10.44
N SER A 73 9.07 12.50 -11.32
CA SER A 73 8.62 11.17 -10.92
C SER A 73 9.69 10.41 -10.13
N TRP A 74 10.97 10.55 -10.48
CA TRP A 74 12.08 9.97 -9.73
C TRP A 74 12.29 10.64 -8.37
N CYS A 75 12.24 11.97 -8.30
CA CYS A 75 12.27 12.67 -7.01
C CYS A 75 11.13 12.20 -6.11
N PHE A 76 9.90 12.09 -6.65
CA PHE A 76 8.75 11.56 -5.92
C PHE A 76 9.00 10.13 -5.41
N TYR A 77 9.50 9.23 -6.26
CA TYR A 77 9.81 7.85 -5.90
C TYR A 77 10.76 7.76 -4.70
N TYR A 78 11.94 8.38 -4.80
CA TYR A 78 12.96 8.30 -3.77
C TYR A 78 12.52 8.98 -2.47
N LEU A 79 11.75 10.08 -2.55
CA LEU A 79 11.17 10.74 -1.40
C LEU A 79 10.13 9.87 -0.70
N PHE A 80 9.28 9.18 -1.46
CA PHE A 80 8.23 8.34 -0.90
C PHE A 80 8.86 7.16 -0.17
N GLU A 81 9.80 6.47 -0.81
CA GLU A 81 10.50 5.35 -0.19
C GLU A 81 11.21 5.76 1.10
N ALA A 82 11.80 6.96 1.15
CA ALA A 82 12.47 7.48 2.34
C ALA A 82 11.55 7.67 3.56
N LEU A 83 10.22 7.69 3.38
CA LEU A 83 9.26 7.74 4.49
C LEU A 83 9.38 6.53 5.41
N SER A 84 9.66 5.33 4.86
CA SER A 84 9.90 4.11 5.65
C SER A 84 11.02 4.29 6.68
N ALA A 85 12.06 5.05 6.30
CA ALA A 85 13.23 5.29 7.15
C ALA A 85 12.93 6.18 8.37
N LEU A 86 11.81 6.92 8.35
CA LEU A 86 11.36 7.70 9.50
C LEU A 86 10.96 6.82 10.69
N LYS A 87 10.54 5.56 10.43
CA LYS A 87 9.96 4.65 11.44
C LYS A 87 8.81 5.30 12.24
N ASP A 88 8.12 6.26 11.63
CA ASP A 88 7.02 7.03 12.21
C ASP A 88 5.81 6.91 11.27
N PRO A 89 4.81 6.07 11.59
CA PRO A 89 3.64 5.86 10.73
C PRO A 89 2.70 7.07 10.65
N SER A 90 2.98 8.17 11.39
CA SER A 90 2.11 9.35 11.37
C SER A 90 2.08 10.12 10.06
N PHE A 91 2.90 9.74 9.06
CA PHE A 91 2.83 10.25 7.68
C PHE A 91 1.71 9.61 6.84
N ILE A 92 1.22 8.44 7.25
CA ILE A 92 0.30 7.62 6.46
C ILE A 92 -0.95 8.39 6.01
N PRO A 93 -1.66 9.15 6.88
CA PRO A 93 -2.83 9.93 6.45
C PRO A 93 -2.52 10.94 5.33
N GLN A 94 -1.34 11.56 5.36
CA GLN A 94 -0.93 12.62 4.45
C GLN A 94 -0.59 12.07 3.06
N VAL A 95 -0.19 10.80 2.97
CA VAL A 95 0.23 10.18 1.71
C VAL A 95 -0.88 9.38 1.02
N MET A 96 -2.00 9.11 1.69
CA MET A 96 -3.17 8.42 1.09
C MET A 96 -3.71 9.12 -0.16
N ARG A 97 -3.53 10.44 -0.27
CA ARG A 97 -3.96 11.22 -1.44
C ARG A 97 -3.23 10.87 -2.74
N TYR A 98 -2.07 10.21 -2.65
CA TYR A 98 -1.23 9.92 -3.81
C TYR A 98 -1.60 8.62 -4.53
N PHE A 99 -2.49 7.80 -3.95
CA PHE A 99 -2.98 6.59 -4.62
C PHE A 99 -4.08 6.95 -5.61
N PRO A 100 -3.84 6.84 -6.93
CA PRO A 100 -4.82 7.26 -7.92
C PRO A 100 -5.98 6.27 -8.04
N PRO A 101 -7.13 6.73 -8.53
CA PRO A 101 -8.24 5.86 -8.86
C PRO A 101 -7.99 4.99 -10.10
N GLU A 102 -8.64 3.82 -10.12
CA GLU A 102 -8.65 2.87 -11.25
C GLU A 102 -10.05 2.75 -11.89
N GLY A 103 -10.14 2.00 -13.00
CA GLY A 103 -11.39 1.74 -13.72
C GLY A 103 -12.00 2.95 -14.44
N ASP A 104 -13.32 3.09 -14.40
CA ASP A 104 -14.05 4.18 -15.09
C ASP A 104 -13.91 5.54 -14.38
N ASN A 105 -13.34 5.54 -13.16
CA ASN A 105 -13.01 6.73 -12.40
C ASN A 105 -11.51 7.05 -12.45
N ARG A 106 -10.77 6.40 -13.37
CA ARG A 106 -9.33 6.63 -13.58
C ARG A 106 -9.04 8.11 -13.67
N TRP A 107 -7.94 8.53 -13.05
CA TRP A 107 -7.33 9.78 -13.45
C TRP A 107 -6.99 9.70 -14.95
N PRO A 108 -6.86 10.84 -15.64
CA PRO A 108 -6.50 10.82 -17.06
C PRO A 108 -5.13 10.13 -17.32
N TRP A 109 -4.35 9.88 -16.27
CA TRP A 109 -3.09 9.16 -16.22
C TRP A 109 -3.09 8.14 -15.06
N THR A 110 -2.40 7.02 -15.21
CA THR A 110 -2.27 5.97 -14.18
C THR A 110 -0.87 6.01 -13.54
N MET A 111 -0.76 5.92 -12.21
CA MET A 111 0.52 5.59 -11.53
C MET A 111 0.80 4.07 -11.53
N GLU A 112 -0.08 3.29 -12.16
CA GLU A 112 -0.05 1.82 -12.14
C GLU A 112 1.28 1.24 -12.65
N ASP A 113 2.01 1.97 -13.50
CA ASP A 113 3.16 1.38 -14.19
C ASP A 113 4.54 1.64 -13.57
N ILE A 114 4.66 2.46 -12.51
CA ILE A 114 6.01 2.75 -12.00
C ILE A 114 6.15 2.55 -10.49
N TRP A 115 5.28 3.10 -9.65
CA TRP A 115 5.60 3.19 -8.20
C TRP A 115 4.53 2.67 -7.25
N THR A 116 3.42 2.14 -7.77
CA THR A 116 2.27 1.68 -6.97
C THR A 116 2.64 0.61 -5.94
N GLU A 117 3.40 -0.42 -6.36
CA GLU A 117 3.84 -1.48 -5.45
C GLU A 117 4.75 -0.93 -4.34
N MET A 118 5.73 -0.09 -4.69
CA MET A 118 6.63 0.55 -3.72
C MET A 118 5.85 1.40 -2.71
N MET A 119 4.84 2.16 -3.16
CA MET A 119 4.03 2.99 -2.28
C MET A 119 3.21 2.14 -1.30
N LEU A 120 2.60 1.05 -1.77
CA LEU A 120 1.92 0.08 -0.90
C LEU A 120 2.88 -0.49 0.13
N GLN A 121 4.04 -0.99 -0.30
CA GLN A 121 5.07 -1.56 0.58
C GLN A 121 5.57 -0.54 1.61
N THR A 122 5.76 0.72 1.23
CA THR A 122 6.21 1.78 2.16
C THR A 122 5.14 2.11 3.21
N VAL A 123 3.86 2.09 2.82
CA VAL A 123 2.74 2.39 3.74
C VAL A 123 2.45 1.23 4.67
N ALA A 124 2.58 -0.01 4.20
CA ALA A 124 2.26 -1.23 4.92
C ALA A 124 3.50 -2.07 5.23
N ASP A 125 4.63 -1.42 5.45
CA ASP A 125 5.90 -2.07 5.78
C ASP A 125 5.73 -2.93 7.05
N SER A 126 5.76 -4.25 6.84
CA SER A 126 5.51 -5.27 7.86
C SER A 126 6.56 -5.26 8.97
N ASP A 127 7.79 -4.79 8.68
CA ASP A 127 8.88 -4.71 9.66
C ASP A 127 8.59 -3.69 10.78
N LEU A 128 7.59 -2.83 10.59
CA LEU A 128 7.24 -1.75 11.50
C LEU A 128 6.05 -2.09 12.41
N GLY A 129 5.47 -3.28 12.25
CA GLY A 129 4.61 -3.94 13.23
C GLY A 129 3.22 -3.33 13.45
N PRO A 130 2.56 -3.65 14.59
CA PRO A 130 1.14 -3.37 14.84
C PRO A 130 0.77 -1.87 14.78
N THR A 131 1.73 -0.99 15.10
CA THR A 131 1.50 0.46 15.09
C THR A 131 1.13 0.95 13.70
N TYR A 132 1.75 0.43 12.64
CA TYR A 132 1.43 0.81 11.26
C TYR A 132 0.00 0.41 10.88
N MET A 133 -0.47 -0.78 11.30
CA MET A 133 -1.84 -1.23 11.05
C MET A 133 -2.88 -0.27 11.61
N HIS A 134 -2.65 0.30 12.80
CA HIS A 134 -3.55 1.30 13.39
C HIS A 134 -3.65 2.56 12.52
N TRP A 135 -2.51 3.03 11.99
CA TRP A 135 -2.45 4.21 11.12
C TRP A 135 -3.04 3.95 9.73
N ILE A 136 -2.87 2.75 9.18
CA ILE A 136 -3.50 2.36 7.92
C ILE A 136 -5.00 2.28 8.11
N MET A 137 -5.47 1.52 9.10
CA MET A 137 -6.90 1.28 9.35
C MET A 137 -7.69 2.59 9.53
N ARG A 138 -7.15 3.55 10.31
CA ARG A 138 -7.76 4.88 10.45
C ARG A 138 -7.77 5.69 9.15
N SER A 139 -6.83 5.46 8.25
CA SER A 139 -6.60 6.30 7.07
C SER A 139 -7.23 5.76 5.79
N LEU A 140 -7.74 4.53 5.76
CA LEU A 140 -8.36 3.92 4.57
C LEU A 140 -9.45 4.81 3.94
N HIS A 141 -10.17 5.58 4.74
CA HIS A 141 -11.24 6.47 4.27
C HIS A 141 -10.73 7.75 3.60
N LEU A 142 -9.43 8.06 3.69
CA LEU A 142 -8.78 9.21 3.05
C LEU A 142 -8.37 8.92 1.61
N LEU A 143 -8.35 7.64 1.21
CA LEU A 143 -8.17 7.26 -0.18
C LEU A 143 -9.30 7.81 -1.04
N HIS A 144 -8.97 8.17 -2.28
CA HIS A 144 -9.99 8.55 -3.26
C HIS A 144 -11.00 7.38 -3.43
N PRO A 145 -12.32 7.63 -3.59
CA PRO A 145 -13.29 6.53 -3.75
C PRO A 145 -12.99 5.58 -4.91
N GLY A 146 -12.39 6.09 -5.98
CA GLY A 146 -11.91 5.26 -7.11
C GLY A 146 -10.60 4.51 -6.85
N ALA A 147 -9.86 4.83 -5.78
CA ALA A 147 -8.63 4.13 -5.33
C ALA A 147 -8.97 2.98 -4.36
N ARG A 148 -10.14 2.36 -4.55
CA ARG A 148 -10.62 1.27 -3.70
C ARG A 148 -9.71 0.04 -3.77
N TRP A 149 -9.01 -0.18 -4.87
CA TRP A 149 -8.00 -1.23 -5.03
C TRP A 149 -6.92 -1.11 -3.95
N ALA A 150 -6.37 0.09 -3.69
CA ALA A 150 -5.33 0.30 -2.69
C ALA A 150 -5.84 -0.02 -1.29
N ALA A 151 -7.09 0.36 -0.99
CA ALA A 151 -7.72 0.03 0.28
C ALA A 151 -7.85 -1.49 0.49
N LYS A 152 -8.16 -2.23 -0.59
CA LYS A 152 -8.24 -3.71 -0.56
C LYS A 152 -6.87 -4.33 -0.34
N ASP A 153 -5.81 -3.80 -0.95
CA ASP A 153 -4.47 -4.37 -0.85
C ASP A 153 -3.85 -4.08 0.51
N LEU A 154 -3.96 -2.86 1.02
CA LEU A 154 -3.57 -2.51 2.38
C LEU A 154 -4.30 -3.39 3.42
N MET A 155 -5.61 -3.62 3.24
CA MET A 155 -6.37 -4.53 4.10
C MET A 155 -5.86 -5.98 4.01
N SER A 156 -5.53 -6.43 2.80
CA SER A 156 -5.00 -7.78 2.59
C SER A 156 -3.64 -7.96 3.26
N GLN A 157 -2.76 -6.98 3.16
CA GLN A 157 -1.43 -7.01 3.79
C GLN A 157 -1.55 -7.04 5.31
N MET A 158 -2.35 -6.15 5.92
CA MET A 158 -2.57 -6.18 7.37
C MET A 158 -3.12 -7.52 7.88
N LEU A 159 -4.02 -8.15 7.10
CA LEU A 159 -4.58 -9.47 7.43
C LEU A 159 -3.48 -10.53 7.39
N PHE A 160 -2.77 -10.63 6.27
CA PHE A 160 -1.76 -11.67 6.09
C PHE A 160 -0.60 -11.51 7.08
N ASP A 161 -0.14 -10.29 7.35
CA ASP A 161 0.87 -10.02 8.37
C ASP A 161 0.41 -10.52 9.75
N THR A 162 -0.84 -10.24 10.12
CA THR A 162 -1.37 -10.70 11.42
C THR A 162 -1.41 -12.22 11.51
N PHE A 163 -1.95 -12.91 10.50
CA PHE A 163 -2.18 -14.34 10.57
C PHE A 163 -0.93 -15.18 10.26
N TYR A 164 0.00 -14.67 9.45
CA TYR A 164 1.28 -15.32 9.14
C TYR A 164 2.20 -15.39 10.36
N GLU A 165 2.15 -14.39 11.24
CA GLU A 165 2.98 -14.32 12.45
C GLU A 165 2.43 -15.15 13.63
N ILE A 166 1.28 -15.79 13.50
CA ILE A 166 0.70 -16.63 14.57
C ILE A 166 1.53 -17.91 14.74
N LYS A 167 2.10 -18.08 15.93
CA LYS A 167 2.86 -19.28 16.32
C LYS A 167 2.05 -20.14 17.29
N PRO A 168 1.99 -21.47 17.13
CA PRO A 168 1.15 -22.35 17.97
C PRO A 168 1.46 -22.30 19.47
N ASP A 169 2.67 -21.90 19.84
CA ASP A 169 3.18 -21.83 21.21
C ASP A 169 3.01 -20.45 21.87
N LYS A 170 2.48 -19.46 21.15
CA LYS A 170 2.27 -18.09 21.64
C LYS A 170 0.80 -17.73 21.60
N PHE A 171 0.37 -16.90 22.56
CA PHE A 171 -0.95 -16.28 22.46
C PHE A 171 -0.97 -15.42 21.19
N PRO A 172 -1.99 -15.56 20.32
CA PRO A 172 -2.01 -14.86 19.05
C PRO A 172 -2.10 -13.35 19.27
N ASP A 173 -1.16 -12.61 18.69
CA ASP A 173 -1.28 -11.17 18.52
C ASP A 173 -2.18 -10.92 17.31
N LEU A 174 -3.38 -10.39 17.56
CA LEU A 174 -4.38 -10.12 16.53
C LEU A 174 -4.42 -8.63 16.21
N SER A 175 -3.27 -8.07 15.86
CA SER A 175 -3.08 -6.63 15.65
C SER A 175 -4.11 -5.98 14.71
N ILE A 176 -4.54 -6.66 13.65
CA ILE A 176 -5.61 -6.14 12.79
C ILE A 176 -6.95 -6.02 13.52
N VAL A 177 -7.28 -6.95 14.42
CA VAL A 177 -8.51 -6.92 15.22
C VAL A 177 -8.49 -5.74 16.17
N ASP A 178 -7.33 -5.48 16.78
CA ASP A 178 -7.12 -4.30 17.66
C ASP A 178 -7.22 -2.98 16.88
N ALA A 179 -6.87 -2.99 15.59
CA ALA A 179 -7.00 -1.83 14.71
C ALA A 179 -8.45 -1.54 14.29
N LEU A 180 -9.33 -2.56 14.18
CA LEU A 180 -10.68 -2.44 13.62
C LEU A 180 -11.51 -1.26 14.13
N PRO A 181 -11.52 -0.92 15.44
CA PRO A 181 -12.25 0.24 15.96
C PRO A 181 -11.86 1.58 15.35
N LEU A 182 -10.66 1.69 14.79
CA LEU A 182 -10.14 2.91 14.19
C LEU A 182 -10.63 3.12 12.75
N GLY A 183 -11.11 2.06 12.11
CA GLY A 183 -11.53 2.08 10.71
C GLY A 183 -12.98 2.52 10.53
N LYS A 184 -13.28 3.11 9.36
CA LYS A 184 -14.65 3.46 8.99
C LYS A 184 -15.45 2.19 8.74
N ARG A 185 -16.32 1.81 9.68
CA ARG A 185 -17.02 0.51 9.69
C ARG A 185 -17.61 0.12 8.34
N ASP A 186 -18.38 1.00 7.71
CA ASP A 186 -19.03 0.66 6.42
C ASP A 186 -18.01 0.40 5.32
N LEU A 187 -16.92 1.17 5.30
CA LEU A 187 -15.81 0.96 4.36
C LEU A 187 -15.12 -0.38 4.65
N VAL A 188 -14.66 -0.60 5.88
CA VAL A 188 -13.95 -1.83 6.28
C VAL A 188 -14.82 -3.06 6.03
N LEU A 189 -16.09 -3.03 6.42
CA LEU A 189 -17.04 -4.11 6.20
C LEU A 189 -17.21 -4.39 4.71
N SER A 190 -17.36 -3.36 3.89
CA SER A 190 -17.49 -3.53 2.43
C SER A 190 -16.25 -4.16 1.80
N LEU A 191 -15.04 -3.80 2.27
CA LEU A 191 -13.78 -4.35 1.77
C LEU A 191 -13.66 -5.84 2.13
N LEU A 192 -14.01 -6.19 3.37
CA LEU A 192 -14.02 -7.58 3.84
C LEU A 192 -15.06 -8.41 3.07
N ASP A 193 -16.27 -7.90 2.87
CA ASP A 193 -17.33 -8.61 2.12
C ASP A 193 -16.94 -8.88 0.66
N GLU A 194 -16.29 -7.92 0.00
CA GLU A 194 -15.75 -8.09 -1.35
C GLU A 194 -14.69 -9.19 -1.41
N LYS A 195 -13.69 -9.16 -0.52
CA LYS A 195 -12.61 -10.15 -0.50
C LYS A 195 -13.13 -11.54 -0.10
N ILE A 196 -14.09 -11.64 0.82
CA ILE A 196 -14.76 -12.92 1.14
C ILE A 196 -15.46 -13.48 -0.10
N SER A 197 -16.16 -12.65 -0.85
CA SER A 197 -16.83 -13.08 -2.08
C SER A 197 -15.81 -13.53 -3.14
N SER A 198 -14.71 -12.79 -3.28
CA SER A 198 -13.59 -13.19 -4.16
C SER A 198 -13.00 -14.54 -3.76
N TRP A 199 -12.71 -14.75 -2.47
CA TRP A 199 -12.12 -16.00 -1.99
C TRP A 199 -13.08 -17.20 -2.08
N LYS A 200 -14.39 -16.98 -1.95
CA LYS A 200 -15.38 -18.03 -2.24
C LYS A 200 -15.32 -18.48 -3.70
N ASN A 201 -15.28 -17.52 -4.63
CA ASN A 201 -15.18 -17.83 -6.06
C ASN A 201 -13.86 -18.56 -6.38
N ILE A 202 -12.74 -18.11 -5.80
CA ILE A 202 -11.43 -18.77 -5.95
C ILE A 202 -11.49 -20.21 -5.42
N LEU A 203 -12.01 -20.41 -4.21
CA LEU A 203 -12.16 -21.74 -3.61
C LEU A 203 -13.01 -22.68 -4.48
N GLU A 204 -14.11 -22.18 -5.04
CA GLU A 204 -14.94 -22.96 -5.98
C GLU A 204 -14.14 -23.40 -7.22
N GLN A 205 -13.33 -22.51 -7.80
CA GLN A 205 -12.48 -22.83 -8.95
C GLN A 205 -11.36 -23.80 -8.59
N ASP A 206 -10.74 -23.65 -7.43
CA ASP A 206 -9.67 -24.54 -6.96
C ASP A 206 -10.21 -25.94 -6.66
N GLU A 207 -11.43 -26.04 -6.12
CA GLU A 207 -12.12 -27.32 -5.92
C GLU A 207 -12.48 -28.01 -7.24
N ILE A 208 -12.86 -27.25 -8.27
CA ILE A 208 -13.07 -27.78 -9.63
C ILE A 208 -11.74 -28.29 -10.21
N THR A 209 -10.68 -27.51 -10.08
CA THR A 209 -9.33 -27.87 -10.54
C THR A 209 -8.84 -29.14 -9.87
N LEU A 210 -9.03 -29.27 -8.55
CA LEU A 210 -8.67 -30.48 -7.80
C LEU A 210 -9.45 -31.71 -8.27
N LYS A 211 -10.75 -31.58 -8.56
CA LYS A 211 -11.58 -32.69 -9.08
C LYS A 211 -11.13 -33.16 -10.46
N ASN A 212 -10.59 -32.25 -11.27
CA ASN A 212 -10.16 -32.52 -12.65
C ASN A 212 -8.69 -32.95 -12.75
N ALA A 213 -7.92 -32.87 -11.67
CA ALA A 213 -6.51 -33.23 -11.64
C ALA A 213 -6.31 -34.74 -11.84
N ASN A 214 -5.42 -35.13 -12.76
CA ASN A 214 -5.34 -36.51 -13.25
C ASN A 214 -4.06 -37.26 -12.84
N PHE A 215 -3.06 -36.56 -12.29
CA PHE A 215 -1.81 -37.17 -11.85
C PHE A 215 -1.26 -36.50 -10.59
N GLU A 216 -0.46 -37.24 -9.84
CA GLU A 216 -0.12 -36.92 -8.45
C GLU A 216 0.49 -35.51 -8.22
N PRO A 217 1.46 -35.02 -9.02
CA PRO A 217 1.91 -33.63 -8.95
C PRO A 217 0.80 -32.58 -9.07
N GLU A 218 -0.14 -32.76 -9.98
CA GLU A 218 -1.25 -31.85 -10.22
C GLU A 218 -2.24 -31.88 -9.06
N ILE A 219 -2.57 -33.08 -8.57
CA ILE A 219 -3.42 -33.28 -7.39
C ILE A 219 -2.81 -32.58 -6.16
N ASN A 220 -1.51 -32.75 -5.95
CA ASN A 220 -0.82 -32.15 -4.81
C ASN A 220 -0.78 -30.62 -4.89
N ARG A 221 -0.63 -30.04 -6.08
CA ARG A 221 -0.72 -28.59 -6.28
C ARG A 221 -2.14 -28.10 -6.01
N ALA A 222 -3.15 -28.68 -6.64
CA ALA A 222 -4.53 -28.25 -6.48
C ALA A 222 -5.04 -28.40 -5.03
N LYS A 223 -4.58 -29.41 -4.28
CA LYS A 223 -4.86 -29.50 -2.84
C LYS A 223 -4.30 -28.31 -2.06
N LYS A 224 -3.05 -27.92 -2.33
CA LYS A 224 -2.44 -26.75 -1.68
C LYS A 224 -3.19 -25.47 -2.00
N ASP A 225 -3.63 -25.31 -3.25
CA ASP A 225 -4.41 -24.14 -3.67
C ASP A 225 -5.75 -24.08 -2.92
N VAL A 226 -6.48 -25.20 -2.84
CA VAL A 226 -7.73 -25.32 -2.04
C VAL A 226 -7.49 -25.01 -0.57
N ASP A 227 -6.44 -25.56 0.04
CA ASP A 227 -6.14 -25.33 1.45
C ASP A 227 -5.77 -23.86 1.71
N SER A 228 -4.97 -23.25 0.84
CA SER A 228 -4.61 -21.83 0.91
C SER A 228 -5.84 -20.91 0.75
N ALA A 229 -6.75 -21.23 -0.16
CA ALA A 229 -8.00 -20.49 -0.34
C ALA A 229 -8.91 -20.60 0.89
N LYS A 230 -8.99 -21.79 1.52
CA LYS A 230 -9.75 -21.99 2.78
C LYS A 230 -9.16 -21.19 3.93
N GLU A 231 -7.85 -21.22 4.10
CA GLU A 231 -7.14 -20.46 5.14
C GLU A 231 -7.37 -18.95 4.95
N SER A 232 -7.19 -18.46 3.74
CA SER A 232 -7.44 -17.06 3.39
C SER A 232 -8.90 -16.68 3.70
N LEU A 233 -9.86 -17.46 3.22
CA LEU A 233 -11.29 -17.22 3.47
C LEU A 233 -11.61 -17.18 4.97
N ALA A 234 -11.03 -18.09 5.76
CA ALA A 234 -11.22 -18.14 7.21
C ALA A 234 -10.69 -16.87 7.91
N CYS A 235 -9.52 -16.37 7.51
CA CYS A 235 -8.93 -15.14 8.06
C CYS A 235 -9.86 -13.93 7.85
N TYR A 236 -10.36 -13.74 6.62
CA TYR A 236 -11.29 -12.65 6.32
C TYR A 236 -12.62 -12.79 7.06
N GLN A 237 -13.18 -14.01 7.13
CA GLN A 237 -14.43 -14.27 7.86
C GLN A 237 -14.27 -14.01 9.36
N TYR A 238 -13.13 -14.39 9.93
CA TYR A 238 -12.83 -14.15 11.34
C TYR A 238 -12.79 -12.66 11.65
N VAL A 239 -11.99 -11.87 10.91
CA VAL A 239 -11.87 -10.42 11.13
C VAL A 239 -13.19 -9.70 10.90
N ARG A 240 -13.97 -10.12 9.89
CA ARG A 240 -15.34 -9.64 9.71
C ARG A 240 -16.22 -9.94 10.92
N GLY A 241 -16.14 -11.15 11.46
CA GLY A 241 -16.85 -11.55 12.68
C GLY A 241 -16.51 -10.62 13.85
N GLN A 242 -15.23 -10.34 14.07
CA GLN A 242 -14.76 -9.41 15.10
C GLN A 242 -15.34 -8.00 14.91
N LEU A 243 -15.29 -7.47 13.68
CA LEU A 243 -15.87 -6.15 13.36
C LEU A 243 -17.37 -6.09 13.69
N LEU A 244 -18.11 -7.18 13.43
CA LEU A 244 -19.55 -7.24 13.69
C LEU A 244 -19.88 -7.26 15.19
N LEU A 245 -19.01 -7.84 16.01
CA LEU A 245 -19.13 -7.89 17.47
C LEU A 245 -18.83 -6.54 18.14
N LEU A 246 -18.08 -5.65 17.47
CA LEU A 246 -17.78 -4.31 18.01
C LEU A 246 -19.06 -3.47 18.16
N PRO A 247 -19.30 -2.87 19.34
CA PRO A 247 -20.40 -1.94 19.55
C PRO A 247 -20.29 -0.73 18.61
N LYS A 248 -21.43 -0.20 18.15
CA LYS A 248 -21.45 0.98 17.26
C LYS A 248 -20.75 2.20 17.87
N GLU A 249 -20.78 2.34 19.20
CA GLU A 249 -20.22 3.47 19.94
C GLU A 249 -18.67 3.49 19.91
N VAL A 250 -18.03 2.32 19.95
CA VAL A 250 -16.56 2.17 19.99
C VAL A 250 -15.91 2.59 18.66
N ILE A 251 -16.66 2.51 17.57
CA ILE A 251 -16.19 2.79 16.20
C ILE A 251 -16.15 4.30 15.90
N SER A 252 -16.88 5.10 16.65
CA SER A 252 -16.92 6.56 16.47
C SER A 252 -15.73 7.31 17.08
N ILE A 253 -14.87 6.62 17.84
CA ILE A 253 -13.77 7.23 18.59
C ILE A 253 -12.56 7.50 17.68
N GLY A 254 -12.32 6.67 16.66
CA GLY A 254 -11.18 6.82 15.74
C GLY A 254 -11.38 7.82 14.58
N HIS A 255 -12.56 8.44 14.49
CA HIS A 255 -12.92 9.39 13.41
C HIS A 255 -12.86 10.87 13.82
N ARG A 256 -12.34 11.16 15.01
CA ARG A 256 -12.17 12.54 15.50
C ARG A 256 -10.80 13.09 15.16
#